data_AF-A0A5J4QB90-F1
#
_entry.id   AF-A0A5J4QB90-F1
#
_cell.length_a   1.000
_cell.length_b   1.000
_cell.length_c   1.000
_cell.angle_alpha   90.00
_cell.angle_beta   90.00
_cell.angle_gamma   90.00
#
_symmetry.space_group_name_H-M   'P 1'
#
loop_
_entity.id
_entity.type
_entity.pdbx_description
1 polymer ?
#
loop_
_entity_poly.entity_id
_entity_poly.type
_entity_poly.pdbx_seq_one_letter_code
_entity_poly.pdbx_strand_id
1 'polypeptide(L)' 'MIHSEEIHCPYCHSNNLQKNGKSYTGEQRWRCKECKKYFQRSYRYNARKQGIKDTIIEMTLNSSGVRDIGRVLKI' A
#
# COMPACT_ATOMS: atom_id res chain seq x y z
N MET A 1 0.36 -9.60 27.23
CA MET A 1 -0.89 -9.24 26.53
C MET A 1 -0.53 -8.98 25.08
N ILE A 2 -0.90 -9.88 24.18
CA ILE A 2 -0.57 -9.74 22.75
C ILE A 2 -1.68 -8.88 22.16
N HIS A 3 -1.40 -7.60 21.89
CA HIS A 3 -2.32 -6.76 21.12
C HIS A 3 -2.29 -7.28 19.68
N SER A 4 -3.20 -8.19 19.34
CA SER A 4 -3.43 -8.56 17.94
C SER A 4 -4.20 -7.43 17.28
N GLU A 5 -3.49 -6.47 16.70
CA GLU A 5 -4.12 -5.51 15.78
C GLU A 5 -4.81 -6.29 14.66
N GLU A 6 -6.13 -6.12 14.53
CA GLU A 6 -6.89 -6.68 13.42
C GLU A 6 -6.39 -6.08 12.10
N ILE A 7 -5.94 -6.95 11.20
CA ILE A 7 -5.48 -6.54 9.87
C ILE A 7 -6.68 -6.60 8.94
N HIS A 8 -6.98 -5.47 8.30
CA HIS A 8 -8.01 -5.37 7.28
C HIS A 8 -7.38 -5.18 5.90
N CYS A 9 -8.07 -5.66 4.87
CA CYS A 9 -7.69 -5.37 3.51
C CYS A 9 -7.82 -3.86 3.24
N PRO A 10 -6.75 -3.16 2.82
CA PRO A 10 -6.81 -1.74 2.51
C PRO A 10 -7.79 -1.40 1.38
N TYR A 11 -8.11 -2.36 0.51
CA TYR A 11 -8.92 -2.14 -0.69
C TYR A 11 -10.41 -2.41 -0.53
N CYS A 12 -10.80 -3.26 0.43
CA CYS A 12 -12.20 -3.69 0.59
C CYS A 12 -12.61 -3.88 2.06
N HIS A 13 -11.72 -3.55 3.00
CA HIS A 13 -11.93 -3.63 4.46
C HIS A 13 -12.22 -5.03 5.03
N SER A 14 -12.32 -6.06 4.19
CA SER A 14 -12.45 -7.45 4.62
C SER A 14 -11.27 -7.89 5.49
N ASN A 15 -11.57 -8.66 6.53
CA ASN A 15 -10.62 -9.36 7.40
C ASN A 15 -10.29 -10.78 6.89
N ASN A 16 -10.87 -11.21 5.77
CA ASN A 16 -10.61 -12.52 5.17
C ASN A 16 -9.25 -12.51 4.43
N LEU A 17 -8.18 -12.64 5.21
CA LEU A 17 -6.80 -12.50 4.78
C LEU A 17 -6.03 -13.81 4.89
N GLN A 18 -5.11 -14.03 3.95
CA GLN A 18 -4.12 -15.11 4.03
C GLN A 18 -2.70 -14.55 3.94
N LYS A 19 -1.79 -15.15 4.70
CA LYS A 19 -0.35 -14.90 4.58
C LYS A 19 0.15 -15.46 3.24
N ASN A 20 0.95 -14.68 2.51
CA ASN A 20 1.45 -15.04 1.19
C ASN A 20 2.97 -14.80 1.08
N GLY A 21 3.71 -15.45 1.99
CA GLY A 21 5.16 -15.28 2.10
C GLY A 21 5.56 -13.90 2.63
N LYS A 22 6.88 -13.64 2.63
CA LYS A 22 7.46 -12.36 3.03
C LYS A 22 8.06 -11.67 1.81
N SER A 23 8.18 -10.35 1.85
CA SER A 23 9.00 -9.61 0.90
C SER A 23 10.48 -9.94 1.10
N TYR A 24 11.32 -9.50 0.16
CA TYR A 24 12.79 -9.57 0.32
C TYR A 24 13.27 -8.87 1.60
N THR A 25 12.56 -7.83 2.03
CA THR A 25 12.80 -7.07 3.27
C THR A 25 12.24 -7.74 4.53
N GLY A 26 11.63 -8.92 4.41
CA GLY A 26 11.08 -9.69 5.54
C GLY A 26 9.66 -9.29 5.97
N GLU A 27 9.06 -8.29 5.32
CA GLU A 27 7.72 -7.81 5.62
C GLU A 27 6.67 -8.82 5.15
N GLN A 28 5.68 -9.11 6.00
CA GLN A 28 4.61 -10.05 5.68
C GLN A 28 3.77 -9.53 4.51
N ARG A 29 3.64 -10.34 3.46
CA ARG A 29 2.68 -10.09 2.37
C ARG A 29 1.36 -10.75 2.70
N TRP A 30 0.28 -10.00 2.55
CA TRP A 30 -1.08 -10.47 2.75
C TRP A 30 -1.79 -10.53 1.41
N ARG A 31 -2.64 -11.54 1.24
CA ARG A 31 -3.60 -11.62 0.13
C ARG A 31 -5.00 -11.60 0.71
N CYS A 32 -5.84 -10.70 0.23
CA CYS A 32 -7.26 -10.71 0.56
C CYS A 32 -7.96 -11.78 -0.27
N LYS A 33 -8.84 -12.58 0.35
CA LYS A 33 -9.62 -13.59 -0.38
C LYS A 33 -10.80 -13.00 -1.14
N GLU A 34 -11.37 -11.90 -0.66
CA GLU A 34 -12.51 -11.21 -1.30
C GLU A 34 -12.07 -10.48 -2.57
N CYS A 35 -11.20 -9.47 -2.45
CA CYS A 35 -10.78 -8.67 -3.60
C CYS A 35 -9.57 -9.25 -4.36
N LYS A 36 -9.00 -10.36 -3.88
CA LYS A 36 -7.83 -11.07 -4.46
C LYS A 36 -6.55 -10.21 -4.57
N LYS A 37 -6.53 -9.00 -4.01
CA LYS A 37 -5.37 -8.09 -4.02
C LYS A 37 -4.35 -8.47 -2.95
N TYR A 38 -3.10 -8.11 -3.23
CA TYR A 38 -1.98 -8.25 -2.31
C TYR A 38 -1.64 -6.91 -1.66
N PHE A 39 -1.23 -6.95 -0.41
CA PHE A 39 -0.71 -5.78 0.28
C PHE A 39 0.31 -6.15 1.34
N GLN A 40 1.05 -5.15 1.81
CA GLN A 40 1.92 -5.23 2.98
C GLN A 40 1.41 -4.24 4.02
N ARG A 41 1.62 -4.55 5.30
CA ARG A 41 1.22 -3.65 6.39
C ARG A 41 2.08 -2.39 6.41
N SER A 42 3.39 -2.57 6.32
CA SER A 42 4.37 -1.50 6.15
C SER A 42 4.96 -1.61 4.76
N TYR A 43 5.09 -0.46 4.08
CA TYR A 43 5.88 -0.35 2.86
C TYR A 43 7.11 0.48 3.17
N ARG A 44 8.28 -0.04 2.85
CA ARG A 44 9.55 0.71 2.91
C ARG A 44 9.57 1.94 1.99
N TYR A 45 8.98 1.81 0.80
CA TYR A 45 8.94 2.88 -0.20
C TYR A 45 7.59 3.57 -0.19
N ASN A 46 7.58 4.91 -0.04
CA ASN A 46 6.36 5.72 -0.04
C ASN A 46 5.54 5.51 -1.32
N ALA A 47 6.19 5.38 -2.48
CA ALA A 47 5.55 5.13 -3.77
C ALA A 47 4.64 3.89 -3.82
N ARG A 48 4.84 2.92 -2.91
CA ARG A 48 4.07 1.67 -2.86
C ARG A 48 2.91 1.71 -1.87
N LYS A 49 2.78 2.78 -1.08
CA LYS A 49 1.64 2.97 -0.18
C LYS A 49 0.37 3.13 -1.00
N GLN A 50 -0.74 2.71 -0.42
CA GLN A 50 -2.05 2.88 -1.05
C GLN A 50 -2.36 4.37 -1.25
N GLY A 51 -3.04 4.70 -2.35
CA GLY A 51 -3.44 6.06 -2.68
C GLY A 51 -2.37 6.88 -3.39
N ILE A 52 -1.07 6.59 -3.19
CA ILE A 52 0.02 7.37 -3.81
C ILE A 52 -0.05 7.34 -5.33
N LYS A 53 -0.41 6.21 -5.94
CA LYS A 53 -0.61 6.12 -7.38
C LYS A 53 -1.71 7.08 -7.85
N ASP A 54 -2.83 7.13 -7.14
CA ASP A 54 -3.98 7.96 -7.51
C ASP A 54 -3.62 9.44 -7.33
N THR A 55 -2.87 9.79 -6.28
CA THR A 55 -2.32 11.13 -6.09
C THR A 55 -1.34 11.52 -7.21
N ILE A 56 -0.46 10.62 -7.66
CA ILE A 56 0.44 10.88 -8.80
C ILE A 56 -0.38 11.18 -10.06
N ILE A 57 -1.44 10.41 -10.32
CA ILE A 57 -2.33 10.62 -11.46
C ILE A 57 -2.99 12.00 -11.37
N GLU A 58 -3.56 12.34 -10.21
CA GLU A 58 -4.18 13.65 -9.97
C GLU A 58 -3.20 14.81 -10.16
N MET A 59 -2.00 14.73 -9.59
CA MET A 59 -0.97 15.76 -9.77
C MET A 59 -0.57 15.89 -11.25
N THR A 60 -0.46 14.78 -11.97
CA THR A 60 -0.15 14.78 -13.41
C THR A 60 -1.27 15.44 -14.22
N LEU A 61 -2.54 15.15 -13.89
CA LEU A 61 -3.70 15.80 -14.49
C LEU A 61 -3.73 17.32 -14.21
N ASN A 62 -3.24 17.71 -13.03
CA ASN A 62 -3.08 19.11 -12.62
C ASN A 62 -1.77 19.76 -13.10
N SER A 63 -1.14 19.20 -14.13
CA SER A 63 0.08 19.73 -14.76
C SER A 63 1.32 19.82 -13.85
N SER A 64 1.34 19.11 -12.71
CA SER A 64 2.57 18.99 -11.90
C SER A 64 3.62 18.18 -12.67
N GLY A 65 4.83 18.74 -12.76
CA GLY A 65 5.96 18.04 -13.36
C GLY A 65 6.46 16.89 -12.48
N VAL A 66 7.10 15.88 -13.09
CA VAL A 66 7.63 14.70 -12.38
C VAL A 66 8.56 15.03 -11.20
N ARG A 67 9.34 16.12 -11.30
CA ARG A 67 10.23 16.61 -10.22
C ARG A 67 9.46 17.18 -9.05
N ASP A 68 8.34 17.85 -9.32
CA ASP A 68 7.47 18.42 -8.30
C ASP A 68 6.75 17.31 -7.53
N ILE A 69 6.19 16.33 -8.25
CA ILE A 69 5.57 15.13 -7.68
C ILE A 69 6.54 14.39 -6.76
N GLY A 70 7.79 14.17 -7.19
CA GLY A 70 8.81 13.52 -6.36
C GLY A 70 9.11 14.27 -5.06
N ARG A 71 9.17 15.61 -5.11
CA ARG A 71 9.39 16.45 -3.93
C ARG A 71 8.21 16.40 -2.96
N VAL A 72 7.00 16.56 -3.47
CA VAL A 72 5.77 16.58 -2.66
C VAL A 72 5.52 15.23 -2.01
N LEU A 73 5.62 14.13 -2.76
CA LEU A 73 5.32 12.78 -2.28
C LEU A 73 6.49 12.11 -1.57
N LYS A 74 7.69 12.69 -1.62
CA LYS A 74 8.93 12.14 -1.05
C LYS A 74 9.17 10.70 -1.55
N ILE A 75 9.13 10.53 -2.87
CA ILE A 75 9.33 9.26 -3.59
C ILE A 75 10.51 9.30 -4.55
#